data_AF-I1CJV2-F1
#
_entry.id   AF-I1CJV2-F1
#
_cell.length_a   1.000
_cell.length_b   1.000
_cell.length_c   1.000
_cell.angle_alpha   90.00
_cell.angle_beta   90.00
_cell.angle_gamma   90.00
#
_symmetry.space_group_name_H-M   'P 1'
#
loop_
_entity.id
_entity.type
_entity.pdbx_description
1 polymer ?
#
loop_
_entity_poly.entity_id
_entity_poly.type
_entity_poly.pdbx_seq_one_letter_code
_entity_poly.pdbx_strand_id
1 'polypeptide(L)'
;MNIVHTWFPEGSSSNDPIMHDLVNRLQLHKCNDNYCKRGDPIKKCRFGYPKPYSPVTFLDSEHRCTYKRDVGDAYVNNYNPYLLAVFRTSMDIQYNDGPQAVRYLAKYLAKDDYEAKILLKNIQVQNQGYYKRTTYVSEREHYSTRIVGAVEATYDIMGWRKHSNSRNVIFLSTSLLGQDTRRLREDIKDLTEDDDQIFSLTPVGKSC
;
A
#
# COMPACT_ATOMS: atom_id res chain seq x y z
N MET A 1 -22.77 -1.53 15.93
CA MET A 1 -21.55 -0.68 15.92
C MET A 1 -20.54 -1.02 17.02
N ASN A 2 -20.60 -2.21 17.66
CA ASN A 2 -19.77 -2.54 18.84
C ASN A 2 -18.46 -3.28 18.54
N ILE A 3 -17.94 -3.19 17.31
CA ILE A 3 -16.73 -3.92 16.90
C ILE A 3 -15.45 -3.12 17.24
N VAL A 4 -15.55 -1.80 17.28
CA VAL A 4 -14.43 -0.89 17.55
C VAL A 4 -14.53 -0.38 18.98
N HIS A 5 -13.48 -0.66 19.74
CA HIS A 5 -13.27 -0.23 21.11
C HIS A 5 -12.29 0.94 21.13
N THR A 6 -12.54 1.85 22.06
CA THR A 6 -11.78 3.10 22.21
C THR A 6 -11.44 3.39 23.66
N TRP A 7 -11.84 2.51 24.58
CA TRP A 7 -11.66 2.70 26.01
C TRP A 7 -10.49 1.88 26.54
N PHE A 8 -9.86 2.42 27.56
CA PHE A 8 -8.93 1.74 28.42
C PHE A 8 -9.73 0.91 29.43
N PRO A 9 -9.46 -0.40 29.60
CA PRO A 9 -10.10 -1.18 30.65
C PRO A 9 -9.75 -0.58 32.02
N GLU A 10 -10.73 -0.03 32.75
CA GLU A 10 -10.46 0.54 34.07
C GLU A 10 -10.08 -0.55 35.08
N GLY A 11 -9.04 -0.28 35.87
CA GLY A 11 -8.60 -1.11 36.99
C GLY A 11 -7.53 -2.14 36.63
N SER A 12 -6.61 -2.36 37.56
CA SER A 12 -5.67 -3.47 37.48
C SER A 12 -6.41 -4.81 37.70
N SER A 13 -6.66 -5.55 36.61
CA SER A 13 -6.67 -7.02 36.54
C SER A 13 -7.91 -7.88 36.86
N SER A 14 -9.00 -7.41 37.46
CA SER A 14 -10.00 -8.36 38.00
C SER A 14 -10.89 -9.06 36.96
N ASN A 15 -11.22 -8.40 35.84
CA ASN A 15 -12.09 -8.99 34.81
C ASN A 15 -11.33 -9.45 33.55
N ASP A 16 -10.32 -8.70 33.10
CA ASP A 16 -9.50 -9.08 31.94
C ASP A 16 -8.07 -8.47 32.03
N PRO A 17 -7.15 -9.14 32.75
CA PRO A 17 -5.78 -8.65 32.92
C PRO A 17 -4.97 -8.64 31.63
N ILE A 18 -5.28 -9.55 30.71
CA ILE A 18 -4.57 -9.68 29.44
C ILE A 18 -4.91 -8.48 28.55
N MET A 19 -6.18 -8.15 28.41
CA MET A 19 -6.60 -7.00 27.61
C MET A 19 -6.06 -5.69 28.18
N HIS A 20 -6.09 -5.52 29.50
CA HIS A 20 -5.49 -4.36 30.16
C HIS A 20 -4.01 -4.20 29.80
N ASP A 21 -3.19 -5.26 29.90
CA ASP A 21 -1.78 -5.21 29.49
C ASP A 21 -1.63 -4.85 28.00
N LEU A 22 -2.40 -5.51 27.13
CA LEU A 22 -2.31 -5.30 25.69
C LEU A 22 -2.66 -3.85 25.30
N VAL A 23 -3.74 -3.30 25.85
CA VAL A 23 -4.14 -1.91 25.59
C VAL A 23 -3.07 -0.95 26.10
N ASN A 24 -2.58 -1.17 27.32
CA ASN A 24 -1.53 -0.35 27.94
C ASN A 24 -0.23 -0.32 27.14
N ARG A 25 0.21 -1.46 26.62
CA ARG A 25 1.48 -1.54 25.87
C ARG A 25 1.34 -1.13 24.40
N LEU A 26 0.22 -1.46 23.75
CA LEU A 26 0.13 -1.43 22.29
C LEU A 26 -0.84 -0.38 21.73
N GLN A 27 -1.81 0.08 22.53
CA GLN A 27 -2.86 0.98 22.03
C GLN A 27 -2.78 2.40 22.60
N LEU A 28 -1.96 2.65 23.62
CA LEU A 28 -1.74 4.01 24.11
C LEU A 28 -0.80 4.80 23.19
N HIS A 29 -1.33 5.85 22.58
CA HIS A 29 -0.54 6.77 21.77
C HIS A 29 0.39 7.62 22.64
N LYS A 30 1.68 7.56 22.32
CA LYS A 30 2.68 8.50 22.83
C LYS A 30 3.19 9.33 21.66
N CYS A 31 3.13 10.65 21.80
CA CYS A 31 3.62 11.53 20.75
C CYS A 31 5.13 11.31 20.55
N ASN A 32 5.53 11.23 19.28
CA ASN A 32 6.92 11.17 18.87
C ASN A 32 7.21 12.41 18.04
N ASP A 33 8.24 13.15 18.45
CA ASP A 33 8.62 14.44 17.87
C ASP A 33 8.91 14.33 16.37
N ASN A 34 9.61 13.28 15.94
CA ASN A 34 9.99 13.11 14.54
C ASN A 34 8.84 12.57 13.67
N TYR A 35 7.95 11.77 14.23
CA TYR A 35 6.93 11.06 13.46
C TYR A 35 5.58 11.76 13.40
N CYS A 36 4.89 11.90 14.54
CA CYS A 36 3.54 12.46 14.57
C CYS A 36 3.55 13.98 14.68
N LYS A 37 4.63 14.54 15.20
CA LYS A 37 4.89 15.98 15.33
C LYS A 37 5.76 16.54 14.19
N ARG A 38 6.34 15.66 13.35
CA ARG A 38 7.11 16.00 12.13
C ARG A 38 8.31 16.93 12.37
N GLY A 39 9.04 16.71 13.45
CA GLY A 39 10.22 17.45 13.86
C GLY A 39 9.95 18.72 14.68
N ASP A 40 8.67 19.06 14.92
CA ASP A 40 8.28 20.26 15.67
C ASP A 40 7.44 19.89 16.92
N PRO A 41 8.03 19.96 18.13
CA PRO A 41 7.36 19.59 19.37
C PRO A 41 6.08 20.41 19.67
N ILE A 42 6.05 21.67 19.22
CA ILE A 42 4.95 22.61 19.47
C ILE A 42 3.74 22.28 18.59
N LYS A 43 3.98 21.67 17.42
CA LYS A 43 2.94 21.33 16.47
C LYS A 43 1.90 20.37 17.07
N LYS A 44 0.64 20.50 16.65
CA LYS A 44 -0.39 19.52 17.03
C LYS A 44 -0.05 18.13 16.47
N CYS A 45 -0.37 17.08 17.21
CA CYS A 45 -0.19 15.70 16.73
C CYS A 45 -0.97 15.52 15.42
N ARG A 46 -0.31 15.04 14.36
CA ARG A 46 -0.96 14.84 13.04
C ARG A 46 -2.14 13.87 13.09
N PHE A 47 -2.15 12.99 14.09
CA PHE A 47 -3.22 12.02 14.31
C PHE A 47 -4.37 12.58 15.15
N GLY A 48 -4.26 13.82 15.63
CA GLY A 48 -5.29 14.49 16.41
C GLY A 48 -5.37 14.02 17.86
N TYR A 49 -4.26 13.57 18.46
CA TYR A 49 -4.18 13.30 19.90
C TYR A 49 -3.89 14.59 20.70
N PRO A 50 -4.49 14.77 21.90
CA PRO A 50 -5.55 13.94 22.50
C PRO A 50 -6.84 14.00 21.67
N LYS A 51 -7.52 12.85 21.53
CA LYS A 51 -8.79 12.76 20.80
C LYS A 51 -9.90 13.46 21.61
N PRO A 52 -10.89 14.07 20.94
CA PRO A 52 -11.99 14.75 21.62
C PRO A 52 -12.85 13.75 22.40
N TYR A 53 -13.40 14.23 23.52
CA TYR A 53 -14.48 13.54 24.23
C TYR A 53 -15.71 13.40 23.34
N SER A 54 -16.36 12.24 23.38
CA SER A 54 -17.65 12.03 22.73
C SER A 54 -18.47 11.03 23.53
N PRO A 55 -19.71 11.35 23.94
CA PRO A 55 -20.53 10.42 24.72
C PRO A 55 -21.09 9.26 23.87
N VAL A 56 -21.12 9.41 22.54
CA VAL A 56 -21.66 8.43 21.59
C VAL A 56 -20.78 8.32 20.35
N THR A 57 -20.88 7.20 19.65
CA THR A 57 -20.29 7.03 18.32
C THR A 57 -21.28 7.53 17.28
N PHE A 58 -20.85 8.43 16.40
CA PHE A 58 -21.69 8.95 15.31
C PHE A 58 -20.86 9.22 14.05
N LEU A 59 -21.53 9.19 12.90
CA LEU A 59 -20.99 9.63 11.62
C LEU A 59 -21.46 11.07 11.38
N ASP A 60 -20.53 11.96 11.03
CA ASP A 60 -20.87 13.32 10.64
C ASP A 60 -21.39 13.38 9.18
N SER A 61 -21.83 14.56 8.74
CA SER A 61 -22.31 14.79 7.38
C SER A 61 -21.23 14.61 6.30
N GLU A 62 -19.96 14.56 6.68
CA GLU A 62 -18.81 14.29 5.81
C GLU A 62 -18.42 12.79 5.82
N HIS A 63 -19.27 11.92 6.38
CA HIS A 63 -19.03 10.48 6.57
C HIS A 63 -17.78 10.16 7.41
N ARG A 64 -17.37 11.06 8.30
CA ARG A 64 -16.30 10.80 9.28
C ARG A 64 -16.89 10.25 10.55
N CYS A 65 -16.34 9.13 11.01
CA CYS A 65 -16.77 8.49 12.25
C CYS A 65 -16.05 9.09 13.45
N THR A 66 -16.80 9.69 14.37
CA THR A 66 -16.34 10.04 15.71
C THR A 66 -16.79 8.95 16.67
N TYR A 67 -15.86 8.40 17.43
CA TYR A 67 -16.12 7.29 18.36
C TYR A 67 -16.46 7.83 19.74
N LYS A 68 -17.37 7.13 20.43
CA LYS A 68 -17.56 7.30 21.86
C LYS A 68 -16.21 7.21 22.56
N ARG A 69 -15.86 8.18 23.40
CA ARG A 69 -14.60 8.24 24.11
C ARG A 69 -14.76 9.11 25.36
N ASP A 70 -14.28 8.61 26.49
CA ASP A 70 -14.21 9.38 27.73
C ASP A 70 -12.88 10.17 27.83
N VAL A 71 -12.80 11.11 28.76
CA VAL A 71 -11.61 11.96 28.96
C VAL A 71 -10.37 11.14 29.31
N GLY A 72 -10.53 10.05 30.07
CA GLY A 72 -9.44 9.12 30.41
C GLY A 72 -8.87 8.36 29.20
N ASP A 73 -9.68 8.21 28.15
CA ASP A 73 -9.38 7.40 26.97
C ASP A 73 -8.87 8.23 25.78
N ALA A 74 -8.59 9.51 26.02
CA ALA A 74 -8.17 10.49 25.01
C ALA A 74 -6.97 10.04 24.16
N TYR A 75 -6.12 9.15 24.69
CA TYR A 75 -4.91 8.65 24.05
C TYR A 75 -4.99 7.18 23.60
N VAL A 76 -6.13 6.52 23.79
CA VAL A 76 -6.34 5.13 23.37
C VAL A 76 -6.68 5.10 21.89
N ASN A 77 -5.90 4.36 21.11
CA ASN A 77 -6.19 4.08 19.71
C ASN A 77 -7.51 3.33 19.57
N ASN A 78 -8.09 3.36 18.37
CA ASN A 78 -9.24 2.53 18.08
C ASN A 78 -8.80 1.09 17.81
N TYR A 79 -9.30 0.11 18.55
CA TYR A 79 -8.90 -1.28 18.40
C TYR A 79 -10.09 -2.22 18.40
N ASN A 80 -9.87 -3.46 17.98
CA ASN A 80 -10.83 -4.53 18.20
C ASN A 80 -10.20 -5.49 19.22
N PRO A 81 -10.88 -5.83 20.32
CA PRO A 81 -10.29 -6.61 21.41
C PRO A 81 -9.87 -8.01 20.93
N TYR A 82 -10.66 -8.65 20.07
CA TYR A 82 -10.32 -9.96 19.51
C TYR A 82 -9.06 -9.88 18.63
N LEU A 83 -9.00 -8.93 17.70
CA LEU A 83 -7.80 -8.74 16.86
C LEU A 83 -6.57 -8.37 17.69
N LEU A 84 -6.74 -7.56 18.74
CA LEU A 84 -5.65 -7.20 19.65
C LEU A 84 -5.12 -8.42 20.41
N ALA A 85 -6.02 -9.28 20.92
CA ALA A 85 -5.63 -10.51 21.62
C ALA A 85 -4.89 -11.50 20.69
N VAL A 86 -5.33 -11.61 19.44
CA VAL A 86 -4.77 -12.54 18.44
C VAL A 86 -3.45 -12.02 17.86
N PHE A 87 -3.42 -10.80 17.34
CA PHE A 87 -2.27 -10.26 16.62
C PHE A 87 -1.24 -9.57 17.53
N ARG A 88 -1.67 -9.11 18.72
CA ARG A 88 -0.81 -8.45 19.72
C ARG A 88 0.06 -7.33 19.13
N THR A 89 -0.55 -6.53 18.26
CA THR A 89 0.09 -5.40 17.60
C THR A 89 -0.71 -4.11 17.78
N SER A 90 -0.04 -2.97 17.60
CA SER A 90 -0.73 -1.68 17.58
C SER A 90 -1.65 -1.60 16.37
N MET A 91 -2.86 -1.05 16.56
CA MET A 91 -3.83 -0.88 15.49
C MET A 91 -4.59 0.43 15.66
N ASP A 92 -5.13 0.96 14.57
CA ASP A 92 -6.03 2.11 14.58
C ASP A 92 -7.17 1.87 13.59
N ILE A 93 -8.20 1.16 14.06
CA ILE A 93 -9.33 0.72 13.24
C ILE A 93 -10.32 1.86 13.07
N GLN A 94 -10.76 2.08 11.84
CA GLN A 94 -11.72 3.13 11.53
C GLN A 94 -12.82 2.60 10.59
N TYR A 95 -14.09 2.86 10.93
CA TYR A 95 -15.20 2.77 9.99
C TYR A 95 -14.97 3.76 8.85
N ASN A 96 -15.15 3.26 7.64
CA ASN A 96 -15.04 4.04 6.43
C ASN A 96 -16.30 3.80 5.61
N ASP A 97 -17.11 4.84 5.49
CA ASP A 97 -18.41 4.82 4.79
C ASP A 97 -18.32 5.58 3.45
N GLY A 98 -17.11 5.68 2.88
CA GLY A 98 -16.88 6.43 1.65
C GLY A 98 -16.15 5.63 0.57
N PRO A 99 -16.22 6.08 -0.70
CA PRO A 99 -15.46 5.48 -1.81
C PRO A 99 -13.94 5.59 -1.62
N GLN A 100 -13.50 6.41 -0.65
CA GLN A 100 -12.09 6.53 -0.27
C GLN A 100 -11.51 5.21 0.24
N ALA A 101 -12.30 4.31 0.82
CA ALA A 101 -11.85 2.97 1.19
C ALA A 101 -11.35 2.19 -0.03
N VAL A 102 -12.11 2.23 -1.13
CA VAL A 102 -11.76 1.54 -2.39
C VAL A 102 -10.50 2.15 -2.99
N ARG A 103 -10.41 3.49 -3.04
CA ARG A 103 -9.21 4.18 -3.52
C ARG A 103 -7.98 3.86 -2.66
N TYR A 104 -8.15 3.80 -1.35
CA TYR A 104 -7.09 3.42 -0.43
C TYR A 104 -6.66 1.98 -0.64
N LEU A 105 -7.60 1.05 -0.76
CA LEU A 105 -7.30 -0.35 -1.06
C LEU A 105 -6.55 -0.48 -2.39
N ALA A 106 -7.04 0.15 -3.46
CA ALA A 106 -6.37 0.17 -4.76
C ALA A 106 -4.95 0.74 -4.66
N LYS A 107 -4.76 1.83 -3.90
CA LYS A 107 -3.42 2.40 -3.64
C LYS A 107 -2.49 1.40 -2.98
N TYR A 108 -2.97 0.59 -2.04
CA TYR A 108 -2.14 -0.39 -1.34
C TYR A 108 -1.93 -1.69 -2.12
N LEU A 109 -2.91 -2.10 -2.93
CA LEU A 109 -2.78 -3.23 -3.86
C LEU A 109 -1.79 -2.91 -4.99
N ALA A 110 -1.79 -1.67 -5.47
CA ALA A 110 -0.85 -1.16 -6.47
C ALA A 110 0.35 -0.45 -5.82
N LYS A 111 0.57 -0.62 -4.51
CA LYS A 111 1.74 -0.05 -3.85
C LYS A 111 2.94 -0.91 -4.25
N ASP A 112 3.67 -0.44 -5.25
CA ASP A 112 4.95 -1.02 -5.62
C ASP A 112 5.92 -0.96 -4.42
N ASP A 113 6.58 -2.08 -4.12
CA ASP A 113 7.59 -2.21 -3.07
C ASP A 113 8.90 -1.52 -3.50
N TYR A 114 8.88 -0.18 -3.59
CA TYR A 114 10.03 0.64 -3.99
C TYR A 114 11.11 0.83 -2.91
N GLU A 115 11.14 0.02 -1.85
CA GLU A 115 12.26 0.03 -0.89
C GLU A 115 13.39 -0.96 -1.24
N ALA A 116 13.31 -1.65 -2.38
CA ALA A 116 14.47 -2.29 -2.98
C ALA A 116 15.41 -1.23 -3.57
N LYS A 117 16.21 -0.56 -2.74
CA LYS A 117 17.37 0.19 -3.25
C LYS A 117 18.41 -0.81 -3.76
N ILE A 118 18.31 -1.20 -5.02
CA ILE A 118 19.37 -1.94 -5.69
C ILE A 118 20.50 -0.93 -5.93
N LEU A 119 21.51 -0.97 -5.07
CA LEU A 119 22.76 -0.25 -5.28
C LEU A 119 23.52 -0.92 -6.44
N LEU A 120 23.32 -0.41 -7.65
CA LEU A 120 24.17 -0.75 -8.79
C LEU A 120 25.55 -0.12 -8.55
N LYS A 121 26.57 -0.97 -8.41
CA LYS A 121 27.93 -0.64 -7.94
C LYS A 121 28.72 0.36 -8.81
N ASN A 122 28.14 0.86 -9.91
CA ASN A 122 28.85 1.63 -10.96
C ASN A 122 28.21 2.98 -11.33
N ILE A 123 27.34 3.56 -10.49
CA ILE A 123 26.84 4.93 -10.76
C ILE A 123 27.79 5.93 -10.09
N GLN A 124 28.60 6.61 -10.91
CA GLN A 124 29.39 7.75 -10.43
C GLN A 124 28.44 8.87 -10.00
N VAL A 125 28.52 9.23 -8.73
CA VAL A 125 27.75 10.33 -8.13
C VAL A 125 28.31 11.64 -8.69
N GLN A 126 27.62 12.24 -9.67
CA GLN A 126 27.79 13.66 -9.92
C GLN A 126 26.87 14.43 -8.97
N ASN A 127 27.51 15.20 -8.08
CA ASN A 127 26.88 16.14 -7.17
C ASN A 127 25.99 17.12 -7.94
N GLN A 128 24.69 16.89 -7.93
CA GLN A 128 23.66 17.93 -7.98
C GLN A 128 22.33 17.31 -7.55
N GLY A 129 21.73 17.89 -6.51
CA GLY A 129 20.54 17.40 -5.85
C GLY A 129 19.31 17.45 -6.73
N TYR A 130 19.14 16.46 -7.59
CA TYR A 130 17.89 15.96 -8.13
C TYR A 130 18.12 14.50 -8.45
N TYR A 131 17.33 13.59 -7.86
CA TYR A 131 17.37 12.17 -8.19
C TYR A 131 16.95 12.03 -9.67
N LYS A 132 17.93 12.07 -10.58
CA LYS A 132 17.70 11.76 -11.98
C LYS A 132 17.50 10.25 -12.06
N ARG A 133 16.23 9.82 -12.10
CA ARG A 133 15.85 8.44 -12.40
C ARG A 133 16.27 8.16 -13.85
N THR A 134 17.48 7.66 -14.03
CA THR A 134 17.96 7.08 -15.28
C THR A 134 18.51 5.72 -14.88
N THR A 135 18.02 4.60 -15.37
CA THR A 135 17.95 4.19 -16.78
C THR A 135 16.91 3.07 -16.91
N TYR A 136 16.39 2.83 -18.11
CA TYR A 136 15.60 1.64 -18.44
C TYR A 136 16.20 0.39 -17.78
N VAL A 137 15.51 -0.19 -16.80
CA VAL A 137 15.80 -1.54 -16.32
C VAL A 137 15.17 -2.45 -17.36
N SER A 138 15.96 -3.35 -17.97
CA SER A 138 15.39 -4.30 -18.93
C SER A 138 14.29 -5.13 -18.24
N GLU A 139 13.23 -5.52 -18.96
CA GLU A 139 12.13 -6.29 -18.37
C GLU A 139 12.66 -7.52 -17.61
N ARG A 140 13.65 -8.22 -18.19
CA ARG A 140 14.33 -9.35 -17.56
C ARG A 140 14.96 -9.00 -16.22
N GLU A 141 15.64 -7.86 -16.16
CA GLU A 141 16.33 -7.39 -14.96
C GLU A 141 15.33 -6.87 -13.91
N HIS A 142 14.21 -6.30 -14.36
CA HIS A 142 13.07 -5.95 -13.51
C HIS A 142 12.47 -7.21 -12.87
N TYR A 143 12.17 -8.26 -13.66
CA TYR A 143 11.63 -9.51 -13.13
C TYR A 143 12.61 -10.24 -12.20
N SER A 144 13.92 -10.24 -12.51
CA SER A 144 14.91 -10.91 -11.67
C SER A 144 15.22 -10.19 -10.35
N THR A 145 14.94 -8.89 -10.28
CA THR A 145 15.28 -8.06 -9.12
C THR A 145 14.07 -7.52 -8.37
N ARG A 146 12.87 -7.75 -8.89
CA ARG A 146 11.62 -7.36 -8.26
C ARG A 146 11.43 -8.14 -6.97
N ILE A 147 11.21 -7.40 -5.89
CA ILE A 147 10.71 -7.97 -4.65
C ILE A 147 9.23 -8.31 -4.87
N VAL A 148 8.87 -9.55 -4.55
CA VAL A 148 7.51 -10.07 -4.66
C VAL A 148 6.89 -10.21 -3.27
N GLY A 149 5.61 -9.87 -3.14
CA GLY A 149 4.87 -10.07 -1.89
C GLY A 149 4.72 -11.56 -1.54
N ALA A 150 4.43 -11.90 -0.28
CA ALA A 150 4.38 -13.29 0.19
C ALA A 150 3.42 -14.19 -0.61
N VAL A 151 2.28 -13.66 -1.05
CA VAL A 151 1.31 -14.37 -1.88
C VAL A 151 1.87 -14.63 -3.28
N GLU A 152 2.47 -13.61 -3.90
CA GLU A 152 3.10 -13.73 -5.21
C GLU A 152 4.28 -14.72 -5.18
N ALA A 153 5.13 -14.64 -4.14
CA ALA A 153 6.25 -15.55 -3.92
C ALA A 153 5.80 -17.01 -3.78
N THR A 154 4.68 -17.26 -3.09
CA THR A 154 4.14 -18.61 -2.94
C THR A 154 3.68 -19.17 -4.30
N TYR A 155 3.03 -18.34 -5.11
CA TYR A 155 2.62 -18.73 -6.47
C TYR A 155 3.84 -19.04 -7.34
N ASP A 156 4.92 -18.26 -7.24
CA ASP A 156 6.16 -18.49 -7.98
C ASP A 156 6.87 -19.78 -7.54
N ILE A 157 7.07 -19.99 -6.23
CA ILE A 157 7.73 -21.18 -5.67
C ILE A 157 6.99 -22.46 -6.05
N MET A 158 5.66 -22.42 -6.01
CA MET A 158 4.82 -23.58 -6.28
C MET A 158 4.51 -23.77 -7.77
N GLY A 159 4.99 -22.85 -8.64
CA GLY A 159 4.72 -22.89 -10.08
C GLY A 159 3.25 -22.70 -10.44
N TRP A 160 2.48 -22.00 -9.61
CA TRP A 160 1.06 -21.78 -9.82
C TRP A 160 0.81 -20.62 -10.79
N ARG A 161 -0.22 -20.77 -11.64
CA ARG A 161 -0.63 -19.69 -12.54
C ARG A 161 -1.18 -18.50 -11.74
N LYS A 162 -0.45 -17.37 -11.78
CA LYS A 162 -0.85 -16.09 -11.16
C LYS A 162 -2.13 -15.50 -11.75
N HIS A 163 -2.42 -15.79 -13.02
CA HIS A 163 -3.64 -15.38 -13.70
C HIS A 163 -4.08 -16.45 -14.70
N SER A 164 -5.39 -16.61 -14.84
CA SER A 164 -6.01 -17.34 -15.94
C SER A 164 -7.10 -16.43 -16.51
N ASN A 165 -6.94 -16.01 -17.76
CA ASN A 165 -7.91 -15.15 -18.42
C ASN A 165 -8.54 -15.93 -19.58
N SER A 166 -9.87 -16.00 -19.61
CA SER A 166 -10.65 -16.62 -20.69
C SER A 166 -10.94 -15.64 -21.84
N ARG A 167 -10.51 -14.38 -21.72
CA ARG A 167 -10.80 -13.30 -22.68
C ARG A 167 -9.57 -12.91 -23.47
N ASN A 168 -9.76 -12.76 -24.78
CA ASN A 168 -8.75 -12.27 -25.70
C ASN A 168 -8.49 -10.77 -25.45
N VAL A 169 -7.22 -10.34 -25.44
CA VAL A 169 -6.82 -8.95 -25.23
C VAL A 169 -6.44 -8.35 -26.58
N ILE A 170 -7.19 -7.34 -27.03
CA ILE A 170 -6.92 -6.59 -28.24
C ILE A 170 -6.32 -5.25 -27.83
N PHE A 171 -5.11 -4.96 -28.28
CA PHE A 171 -4.48 -3.66 -28.07
C PHE A 171 -4.96 -2.68 -29.14
N LEU A 172 -5.70 -1.66 -28.73
CA LEU A 172 -6.08 -0.55 -29.61
C LEU A 172 -4.95 0.48 -29.63
N SER A 173 -4.37 0.74 -30.80
CA SER A 173 -3.39 1.81 -30.95
C SER A 173 -4.07 3.16 -30.66
N THR A 174 -3.54 3.91 -29.70
CA THR A 174 -3.99 5.27 -29.37
C THR A 174 -3.18 6.34 -30.10
N SER A 175 -2.33 5.95 -31.05
CA SER A 175 -1.49 6.87 -31.83
C SER A 175 -2.35 7.76 -32.72
N LEU A 176 -1.94 9.02 -32.87
CA LEU A 176 -2.56 9.94 -33.83
C LEU A 176 -2.32 9.44 -35.27
N LEU A 177 -3.21 9.84 -36.19
CA LEU A 177 -3.13 9.46 -37.61
C LEU A 177 -1.74 9.85 -38.17
N GLY A 178 -0.96 8.87 -38.61
CA GLY A 178 0.40 9.08 -39.15
C GLY A 178 1.54 9.05 -38.12
N GLN A 179 1.27 8.84 -36.83
CA GLN A 179 2.28 8.73 -35.76
C GLN A 179 2.34 7.34 -35.12
N ASP A 180 1.93 6.29 -35.84
CA ASP A 180 1.89 4.93 -35.30
C ASP A 180 3.31 4.37 -35.16
N THR A 181 3.75 4.11 -33.93
CA THR A 181 5.04 3.47 -33.65
C THR A 181 4.84 1.95 -33.53
N ARG A 182 5.25 1.21 -34.56
CA ARG A 182 5.19 -0.26 -34.59
C ARG A 182 6.58 -0.85 -34.37
N ARG A 183 6.66 -1.91 -33.56
CA ARG A 183 7.91 -2.65 -33.34
C ARG A 183 8.06 -3.69 -34.45
N LEU A 184 9.27 -3.80 -35.00
CA LEU A 184 9.60 -4.86 -35.95
C LEU A 184 9.61 -6.22 -35.24
N ARG A 185 9.22 -7.26 -35.97
CA ARG A 185 9.33 -8.64 -35.51
C ARG A 185 10.78 -9.00 -35.17
N GLU A 186 10.96 -9.84 -34.17
CA GLU A 186 12.30 -10.29 -33.75
C GLU A 186 12.91 -11.27 -34.76
N ASP A 187 12.06 -12.03 -35.45
CA ASP A 187 12.38 -12.97 -36.53
C ASP A 187 12.40 -12.31 -37.92
N ILE A 188 12.52 -10.97 -38.01
CA ILE A 188 12.48 -10.25 -39.29
C ILE A 188 13.54 -10.71 -40.30
N LYS A 189 14.67 -11.23 -39.82
CA LYS A 189 15.75 -11.75 -40.68
C LYS A 189 15.43 -13.12 -41.28
N ASP A 190 14.44 -13.81 -40.72
CA ASP A 190 13.98 -15.13 -41.16
C ASP A 190 12.74 -15.02 -42.07
N LEU A 191 12.24 -13.80 -42.30
CA LEU A 191 11.14 -13.52 -43.21
C LEU A 191 11.60 -13.46 -44.66
N THR A 192 10.69 -13.77 -45.57
CA THR A 192 10.94 -13.60 -47.01
C THR A 192 10.98 -12.11 -47.37
N GLU A 193 11.72 -11.72 -48.42
CA GLU A 193 11.86 -10.31 -48.80
C GLU A 193 10.52 -9.65 -49.17
N ASP A 194 9.52 -10.46 -49.54
CA ASP A 194 8.17 -10.02 -49.93
C ASP A 194 7.13 -10.12 -48.79
N ASP A 195 7.56 -10.39 -47.54
CA ASP A 195 6.64 -10.48 -46.41
C ASP A 195 6.17 -9.08 -45.96
N ASP A 196 4.88 -8.77 -46.16
CA ASP A 196 4.28 -7.51 -45.73
C ASP A 196 4.01 -7.44 -44.21
N GLN A 197 4.15 -8.57 -43.50
CA GLN A 197 3.88 -8.70 -42.06
C GLN A 197 5.15 -8.65 -41.19
N ILE A 198 5.88 -7.54 -41.31
CA ILE A 198 7.16 -7.31 -40.61
C ILE A 198 7.02 -6.73 -39.19
N PHE A 199 5.82 -6.33 -38.79
CA PHE A 199 5.57 -5.70 -37.49
C PHE A 199 4.97 -6.67 -36.48
N SER A 200 5.38 -6.57 -35.21
CA SER A 200 4.84 -7.40 -34.13
C SER A 200 3.39 -7.03 -33.85
N LEU A 201 2.50 -8.03 -33.75
CA LEU A 201 1.07 -7.86 -33.44
C LEU A 201 0.81 -7.25 -32.04
N THR A 202 1.80 -7.23 -31.17
CA THR A 202 1.72 -6.67 -29.81
C THR A 202 2.50 -5.34 -29.78
N PRO A 203 1.86 -4.19 -29.50
CA PRO A 203 2.58 -3.00 -29.07
C PRO A 203 3.25 -3.28 -27.73
N VAL A 204 4.40 -2.65 -27.49
CA VAL A 204 5.34 -2.85 -26.36
C VAL A 204 4.69 -3.45 -25.10
N GLY A 205 5.04 -4.71 -24.84
CA GLY A 205 4.65 -5.45 -23.64
C GLY A 205 4.35 -6.91 -23.98
N LYS A 206 5.39 -7.73 -24.17
CA LYS A 206 5.21 -9.19 -24.11
C LYS A 206 5.27 -9.61 -22.64
N SER A 207 4.08 -9.89 -22.12
CA SER A 207 3.85 -10.76 -20.98
C SER A 207 4.53 -12.11 -21.17
N CYS A 208 5.52 -12.37 -20.34
CA CYS A 208 5.78 -13.68 -19.74
C CYS A 208 5.84 -13.47 -18.22
#